data_AF-A0A7S4CVT2-F1
#
_entry.id   AF-A0A7S4CVT2-F1
#
_cell.length_a   1.000
_cell.length_b   1.000
_cell.length_c   1.000
_cell.angle_alpha   90.00
_cell.angle_beta   90.00
_cell.angle_gamma   90.00
#
_symmetry.space_group_name_H-M   'P 1'
#
loop_
_entity.id
_entity.type
_entity.pdbx_description
1 polymer ?
#
loop_
_entity_poly.entity_id
_entity_poly.type
_entity_poly.pdbx_seq_one_letter_code
_entity_poly.pdbx_strand_id
1 'polypeptide(L)'
;TAWAFGTLGVRNSELMAAFAARLLQERALSRFDAQHIAMVVCAFASLGIQNRDLMAAVAARLSQEGALADFPPQALANTVWAFASLGMHDRDLMIAVAARLLEEGALREFGPQGTANTVW
;
A
#
# COMPACT_ATOMS: atom_id res chain seq x y z
N THR A 1 -5.50 -11.25 -10.51
CA THR A 1 -4.41 -11.54 -11.47
C THR A 1 -3.05 -11.00 -11.01
N ALA A 2 -2.95 -9.81 -10.39
CA ALA A 2 -1.68 -9.32 -9.82
C ALA A 2 -1.13 -10.15 -8.64
N TRP A 3 -2.01 -10.71 -7.80
CA TRP A 3 -1.61 -11.52 -6.62
C TRP A 3 -0.97 -12.86 -7.01
N ALA A 4 -1.44 -13.47 -8.09
CA ALA A 4 -0.93 -14.76 -8.57
C ALA A 4 0.52 -14.67 -9.08
N PHE A 5 0.93 -13.51 -9.63
CA PHE A 5 2.30 -13.31 -10.09
C PHE A 5 3.29 -13.12 -8.94
N GLY A 6 2.86 -12.53 -7.82
CA GLY A 6 3.70 -12.38 -6.63
C GLY A 6 4.11 -13.72 -6.02
N THR A 7 3.24 -14.73 -6.09
CA THR A 7 3.52 -16.09 -5.57
C THR A 7 4.40 -16.92 -6.51
N LEU A 8 4.44 -16.58 -7.81
CA LEU A 8 5.12 -17.39 -8.83
C LEU A 8 6.62 -17.09 -9.00
N GLY A 9 7.18 -16.10 -8.30
CA GLY A 9 8.63 -15.82 -8.33
C GLY A 9 9.19 -15.40 -9.71
N VAL A 10 8.32 -15.25 -10.71
CA VAL A 10 8.69 -14.68 -12.02
C VAL A 10 8.79 -13.18 -11.83
N ARG A 11 10.02 -12.70 -11.65
CA ARG A 11 10.39 -11.27 -11.71
C ARG A 11 10.08 -10.73 -13.11
N ASN A 12 8.81 -10.52 -13.43
CA ASN A 12 8.45 -9.74 -14.59
C ASN A 12 8.36 -8.27 -14.16
N SER A 13 9.53 -7.71 -13.82
CA SER A 13 9.70 -6.31 -13.45
C SER A 13 9.18 -5.38 -14.54
N GLU A 14 9.26 -5.80 -15.81
CA GLU A 14 8.69 -5.07 -16.94
C GLU A 14 7.17 -5.05 -16.92
N LEU A 15 6.51 -6.18 -16.66
CA LEU A 15 5.05 -6.22 -16.54
C LEU A 15 4.56 -5.39 -15.35
N MET A 16 5.25 -5.45 -14.21
CA MET A 16 4.95 -4.60 -13.06
C MET A 16 5.20 -3.11 -13.36
N ALA A 17 6.31 -2.76 -14.02
CA ALA A 17 6.58 -1.38 -14.43
C ALA A 17 5.54 -0.86 -15.42
N ALA A 18 5.12 -1.66 -16.40
CA ALA A 18 4.04 -1.31 -17.33
C ALA A 18 2.70 -1.12 -16.61
N PHE A 19 2.41 -1.96 -15.61
CA PHE A 19 1.21 -1.83 -14.78
C PHE A 19 1.23 -0.55 -13.93
N ALA A 20 2.37 -0.22 -13.30
CA ALA A 20 2.55 1.03 -12.57
C ALA A 20 2.42 2.25 -13.50
N ALA A 21 3.04 2.22 -14.68
CA ALA A 21 2.95 3.29 -15.66
C ALA A 21 1.48 3.52 -16.09
N ARG A 22 0.71 2.44 -16.27
CA ARG A 22 -0.72 2.50 -16.57
C ARG A 22 -1.52 3.13 -15.44
N LEU A 23 -1.25 2.74 -14.19
CA LEU A 23 -1.90 3.29 -12.99
C LEU A 23 -1.64 4.80 -12.84
N LEU A 24 -0.43 5.24 -13.15
CA LEU A 24 0.00 6.64 -13.07
C LEU A 24 -0.58 7.49 -14.21
N GLN A 25 -0.65 6.97 -15.43
CA GLN A 25 -1.14 7.73 -16.60
C GLN A 25 -2.63 8.02 -16.56
N GLU A 26 -3.46 7.13 -16.01
CA GLU A 26 -4.92 7.25 -16.12
C GLU A 26 -5.60 7.96 -14.94
N ARG A 27 -4.85 8.48 -13.96
CA ARG A 27 -5.40 8.76 -12.61
C ARG A 27 -6.25 7.59 -12.09
N ALA A 28 -5.93 6.36 -12.51
CA ALA A 28 -6.77 5.20 -12.22
C ALA A 28 -6.77 4.90 -10.71
N LEU A 29 -5.78 5.37 -9.97
CA LEU A 29 -5.76 5.35 -8.50
C LEU A 29 -7.01 5.97 -7.86
N SER A 30 -7.70 6.90 -8.54
CA SER A 30 -8.99 7.44 -8.08
C SER A 30 -10.18 6.52 -8.36
N ARG A 31 -10.03 5.56 -9.29
CA ARG A 31 -11.03 4.56 -9.68
C ARG A 31 -10.83 3.21 -8.98
N PHE A 32 -9.63 2.91 -8.49
CA PHE A 32 -9.36 1.70 -7.75
C PHE A 32 -9.87 1.81 -6.32
N ASP A 33 -10.48 0.73 -5.83
CA ASP A 33 -10.79 0.62 -4.42
C ASP A 33 -9.51 0.49 -3.58
N ALA A 34 -9.67 0.75 -2.28
CA ALA A 34 -8.59 0.70 -1.31
C ALA A 34 -7.85 -0.65 -1.27
N GLN A 35 -8.58 -1.75 -1.48
CA GLN A 35 -8.02 -3.10 -1.42
C GLN A 35 -7.10 -3.36 -2.62
N HIS A 36 -7.50 -2.95 -3.83
CA HIS A 36 -6.69 -3.05 -5.02
C HIS A 36 -5.40 -2.24 -4.90
N ILE A 37 -5.47 -1.03 -4.32
CA ILE A 37 -4.29 -0.20 -4.06
C ILE A 37 -3.33 -0.93 -3.12
N ALA A 38 -3.83 -1.43 -1.98
CA ALA A 38 -3.01 -2.17 -1.03
C ALA A 38 -2.37 -3.44 -1.65
N MET A 39 -3.13 -4.18 -2.46
CA MET A 39 -2.61 -5.37 -3.15
C MET A 39 -1.48 -5.04 -4.13
N VAL A 40 -1.61 -3.95 -4.89
CA VAL A 40 -0.56 -3.51 -5.82
C VAL A 40 0.69 -3.13 -5.01
N VAL A 41 0.56 -2.30 -3.98
CA VAL A 41 1.70 -1.82 -3.19
C VAL A 41 2.40 -2.99 -2.48
N CYS A 42 1.66 -3.94 -1.91
CA CYS A 42 2.22 -5.19 -1.37
C CYS A 42 2.93 -6.05 -2.41
N ALA A 43 2.41 -6.14 -3.64
CA ALA A 43 3.07 -6.92 -4.69
C ALA A 43 4.41 -6.30 -5.09
N PHE A 44 4.49 -4.97 -5.18
CA PHE A 44 5.76 -4.26 -5.41
C PHE A 44 6.76 -4.47 -4.26
N ALA A 45 6.30 -4.36 -3.02
CA ALA A 45 7.12 -4.63 -1.84
C ALA A 45 7.63 -6.08 -1.79
N SER A 46 6.75 -7.05 -2.05
CA SER A 46 7.11 -8.48 -2.05
C SER A 46 8.12 -8.84 -3.15
N LEU A 47 8.11 -8.11 -4.26
CA LEU A 47 9.08 -8.27 -5.35
C LEU A 47 10.35 -7.44 -5.15
N GLY A 48 10.42 -6.61 -4.11
CA GLY A 48 11.53 -5.68 -3.87
C GLY A 48 11.67 -4.59 -4.93
N ILE A 49 10.59 -4.28 -5.67
CA ILE A 49 10.62 -3.27 -6.73
C ILE A 49 10.27 -1.91 -6.13
N GLN A 50 11.27 -1.05 -6.02
CA GLN A 50 11.07 0.35 -5.62
C GLN A 50 10.58 1.17 -6.81
N ASN A 51 9.26 1.39 -6.91
CA ASN A 51 8.69 2.35 -7.84
C ASN A 51 8.28 3.62 -7.09
N ARG A 52 9.18 4.62 -7.11
CA ARG A 52 8.98 5.86 -6.34
C ARG A 52 7.76 6.64 -6.76
N ASP A 53 7.47 6.70 -8.06
CA ASP A 53 6.35 7.44 -8.61
C ASP A 53 5.01 6.82 -8.18
N LEU A 54 4.91 5.49 -8.22
CA LEU A 54 3.74 4.76 -7.74
C LEU A 54 3.50 5.00 -6.25
N MET A 55 4.55 4.89 -5.42
CA MET A 55 4.43 5.11 -3.97
C MET A 55 4.07 6.56 -3.64
N ALA A 56 4.66 7.54 -4.33
CA ALA A 56 4.30 8.95 -4.18
C ALA A 56 2.83 9.20 -4.57
N ALA A 57 2.34 8.56 -5.64
CA ALA A 57 0.94 8.69 -6.06
C ALA A 57 -0.04 8.05 -5.05
N VAL A 58 0.34 6.91 -4.46
CA VAL A 58 -0.44 6.28 -3.37
C VAL A 58 -0.44 7.15 -2.12
N ALA A 59 0.71 7.69 -1.72
CA ALA A 59 0.81 8.62 -0.60
C ALA A 59 -0.07 9.85 -0.83
N ALA A 60 0.02 10.46 -2.01
CA ALA A 60 -0.82 11.61 -2.37
C ALA A 60 -2.33 11.31 -2.36
N ARG A 61 -2.74 10.07 -2.69
CA ARG A 61 -4.14 9.62 -2.59
C ARG A 61 -4.58 9.46 -1.14
N LEU A 62 -3.74 8.88 -0.29
CA LEU A 62 -4.04 8.68 1.13
C LEU A 62 -4.02 10.00 1.92
N SER A 63 -3.24 10.98 1.48
CA SER A 63 -3.25 12.34 2.04
C SER A 63 -4.46 13.18 1.62
N GLN A 64 -5.34 12.69 0.73
CA GLN A 64 -6.60 13.37 0.43
C GLN A 64 -7.55 13.25 1.62
N GLU A 65 -8.31 14.31 1.87
CA GLU A 65 -9.31 14.34 2.94
C GLU A 65 -10.36 13.23 2.73
N GLY A 66 -10.65 12.47 3.79
CA GLY A 66 -11.58 11.33 3.75
C GLY A 66 -11.02 10.04 3.15
N ALA A 67 -9.84 10.06 2.49
CA ALA A 67 -9.29 8.86 1.86
C ALA A 67 -9.00 7.74 2.85
N LEU A 68 -8.49 8.05 4.04
CA LEU A 68 -8.23 7.06 5.08
C LEU A 68 -9.50 6.39 5.61
N ALA A 69 -10.68 6.99 5.43
CA ALA A 69 -11.95 6.37 5.78
C ALA A 69 -12.43 5.36 4.72
N ASP A 70 -12.02 5.55 3.46
CA ASP A 70 -12.33 4.62 2.36
C ASP A 70 -11.53 3.31 2.44
N PHE A 71 -10.47 3.26 3.25
CA PHE A 71 -9.58 2.11 3.36
C PHE A 71 -9.91 1.24 4.57
N PRO A 72 -10.16 -0.07 4.38
CA PRO A 72 -10.30 -0.98 5.50
C PRO A 72 -8.96 -1.10 6.25
N PRO A 73 -8.98 -1.38 7.57
CA PRO A 73 -7.77 -1.46 8.39
C PRO A 73 -6.67 -2.34 7.81
N GLN A 74 -7.04 -3.50 7.27
CA GLN A 74 -6.09 -4.44 6.68
C GLN A 74 -5.39 -3.85 5.44
N ALA A 75 -6.09 -3.07 4.62
CA ALA A 75 -5.50 -2.42 3.45
C ALA A 75 -4.51 -1.33 3.89
N LEU A 76 -4.83 -0.59 4.95
CA LEU A 76 -3.93 0.40 5.56
C LEU A 76 -2.65 -0.25 6.10
N ALA A 77 -2.76 -1.30 6.90
CA ALA A 77 -1.60 -2.01 7.44
C ALA A 77 -0.71 -2.63 6.36
N ASN A 78 -1.32 -3.20 5.31
CA ASN A 78 -0.62 -3.72 4.15
C ASN A 78 0.16 -2.62 3.41
N THR A 79 -0.44 -1.44 3.29
CA THR A 79 0.22 -0.28 2.68
C THR A 79 1.40 0.19 3.52
N VAL A 80 1.23 0.33 4.84
CA VAL A 80 2.33 0.70 5.76
C VAL A 80 3.48 -0.31 5.68
N TRP A 81 3.18 -1.61 5.76
CA TRP A 81 4.19 -2.66 5.64
C TRP A 81 4.97 -2.58 4.33
N ALA A 82 4.29 -2.32 3.23
CA ALA A 82 4.91 -2.23 1.92
C ALA A 82 5.84 -1.00 1.80
N PHE A 83 5.44 0.15 2.37
CA PHE A 83 6.29 1.35 2.46
C PHE A 83 7.54 1.08 3.31
N ALA A 84 7.36 0.49 4.49
CA ALA A 84 8.45 0.11 5.39
C ALA A 84 9.42 -0.90 4.74
N SER A 85 8.88 -1.95 4.11
CA SER A 85 9.67 -3.00 3.44
C SER A 85 10.49 -2.48 2.26
N LEU A 86 9.99 -1.46 1.57
CA LEU A 86 10.72 -0.82 0.47
C LEU A 86 11.69 0.27 0.94
N GLY A 87 11.76 0.55 2.24
CA GLY A 87 12.59 1.63 2.78
C GLY A 87 12.05 3.02 2.45
N MET A 88 10.80 3.13 2.00
CA MET A 88 10.18 4.39 1.57
C MET A 88 9.33 4.95 2.71
N HIS A 89 9.89 5.92 3.44
CA HIS A 89 9.28 6.43 4.66
C HIS A 89 8.65 7.79 4.39
N ASP A 90 7.33 7.83 4.22
CA ASP A 90 6.57 9.07 4.35
C ASP A 90 6.07 9.14 5.80
N ARG A 91 6.78 9.94 6.61
CA ARG A 91 6.54 10.03 8.06
C ARG A 91 5.12 10.51 8.36
N ASP A 92 4.64 11.51 7.64
CA ASP A 92 3.35 12.12 7.91
C ASP A 92 2.22 11.17 7.53
N LEU A 93 2.37 10.46 6.42
CA LEU A 93 1.46 9.39 6.02
C LEU A 93 1.43 8.25 7.05
N MET A 94 2.59 7.78 7.51
CA MET A 94 2.66 6.69 8.49
C MET A 94 2.00 7.07 9.82
N ILE A 95 2.20 8.31 10.28
CA ILE A 95 1.53 8.83 11.49
C ILE A 95 0.01 8.89 11.29
N ALA A 96 -0.46 9.41 10.15
CA ALA A 96 -1.88 9.52 9.86
C ALA A 96 -2.57 8.15 9.79
N VAL A 97 -1.92 7.17 9.15
CA VAL A 97 -2.42 5.79 9.09
C VAL A 97 -2.41 5.14 10.48
N ALA A 98 -1.33 5.30 11.27
CA ALA A 98 -1.26 4.76 12.62
C ALA A 98 -2.34 5.35 13.54
N ALA A 99 -2.56 6.67 13.48
CA ALA A 99 -3.62 7.33 14.23
C ALA A 99 -5.01 6.78 13.87
N ARG A 100 -5.26 6.57 12.57
CA ARG A 100 -6.52 5.97 12.10
C ARG A 100 -6.73 4.54 12.62
N LEU A 101 -5.69 3.71 12.60
CA LEU A 101 -5.75 2.33 13.10
C LEU A 101 -5.95 2.27 14.63
N LEU A 102 -5.44 3.26 15.36
CA LEU A 102 -5.66 3.44 16.79
C LEU A 102 -7.11 3.84 17.09
N GLU A 103 -7.66 4.81 16.35
CA GLU A 103 -9.03 5.31 16.52
C GLU A 103 -10.09 4.24 16.26
N GLU A 104 -9.86 3.36 15.27
CA GLU A 104 -10.81 2.31 14.92
C GLU A 104 -10.77 1.09 15.85
N GLY A 105 -9.85 1.07 16.83
CA GLY A 105 -9.62 -0.11 17.66
C GLY A 105 -9.10 -1.31 16.85
N ALA A 106 -8.69 -1.11 15.60
CA ALA A 106 -8.22 -2.15 14.69
C ALA A 106 -7.00 -2.91 15.24
N LEU A 107 -6.23 -2.29 16.15
CA LEU A 107 -5.17 -2.97 16.90
C LEU A 107 -5.63 -4.19 17.71
N ARG A 108 -6.92 -4.29 18.06
CA ARG A 108 -7.50 -5.49 18.68
C ARG A 108 -7.87 -6.57 17.66
N GLU A 109 -8.17 -6.20 16.41
CA GLU A 109 -8.47 -7.14 15.32
C GLU A 109 -7.22 -7.55 14.53
N PHE A 110 -6.14 -6.80 14.64
CA PHE A 110 -4.86 -7.19 14.06
C PHE A 110 -4.31 -8.40 14.79
N GLY A 111 -4.39 -9.55 14.12
CA GLY A 111 -3.51 -10.68 14.42
C GLY A 111 -2.03 -10.24 14.37
N PRO A 112 -1.10 -11.08 14.87
CA PRO A 112 0.29 -10.68 15.17
C PRO A 112 1.06 -9.96 14.06
N GLN A 113 0.68 -10.14 12.78
CA GLN A 113 1.27 -9.43 11.65
C GLN A 113 0.89 -7.94 11.59
N GLY A 114 -0.33 -7.57 11.97
CA GLY A 114 -0.80 -6.19 11.88
C GLY A 114 -0.22 -5.26 12.93
N THR A 115 -0.02 -5.76 14.15
CA THR A 115 0.64 -5.03 15.24
C THR A 115 2.13 -4.82 14.96
N ALA A 116 2.79 -5.80 14.33
CA ALA A 116 4.20 -5.70 13.96
C ALA A 116 4.44 -4.65 12.86
N ASN A 117 3.53 -4.55 11.89
CA ASN A 117 3.67 -3.65 10.75
C ASN A 117 3.42 -2.17 11.08
N THR A 118 2.79 -1.86 12.21
CA THR A 118 2.56 -0.48 12.68
C THR A 118 3.66 0.06 13.60
N VAL A 119 4.54 -0.80 14.12
CA VAL A 119 5.53 -0.45 15.15
C VAL A 119 6.97 -0.39 14.62
N TRP A 120 7.22 -0.85 13.38
CA TRP A 120 8.54 -0.88 12.76
C TRP A 120 8.78 0.31 11.82
#